data_AF-A0AAE1RDT4-F1
#
_entry.id   AF-A0AAE1RDT4-F1
#
_cell.length_a   1.000
_cell.length_b   1.000
_cell.length_c   1.000
_cell.angle_alpha   90.00
_cell.angle_beta   90.00
_cell.angle_gamma   90.00
#
_symmetry.space_group_name_H-M   'P 1'
#
loop_
_entity.id
_entity.type
_entity.pdbx_description
1 polymer ?
#
loop_
_entity_poly.entity_id
_entity_poly.type
_entity_poly.pdbx_seq_one_letter_code
_entity_poly.pdbx_strand_id
1 'polypeptide(L)'
;MKFVFNATEFPSEDYYDYIVVGGGTAGCPLAATLSEKYKILLLERGGVPYGRPSLMTQEGFLTSLTDIDDFESPAQAFTSEDGVPNARGRILGGSSAINAGFYSRADQDFILVEAGIDPFNGFSLDHVIGIKIAVYASVERILLAPNSAYSLSKQAAIGVIFRDQSGRYHHAMPYLSTWGIVVAHHLPYVGKFLFDNPRNGISIVPPMPPEHSLIQVVGITNSGAYLEAASNVIPFASPANSVFIRTSPSPVYLTVATLMEKIVGPVSSGLRLASTDVRLNPIVQFNYFSNTGDVERCVNGTRKIADVLRTRTMEIFKFDQWFGGRDFRYVGPALPVDESNDELMREFCHQTVNTIWHYHGGCVVGKVVDQNLRVLGIEGLRVVDGSIFTVSPRTNPQATLLMLGRYVGMVMLREKFR
;
A
#
# COMPACT_ATOMS: atom_id res chain seq x y z
N MET A 1 11.35 -7.79 -21.77
CA MET A 1 9.98 -8.33 -21.56
C MET A 1 9.22 -8.19 -22.88
N LYS A 2 8.50 -9.23 -23.35
CA LYS A 2 7.97 -9.25 -24.73
C LYS A 2 6.68 -8.43 -24.95
N PHE A 3 5.97 -8.07 -23.88
CA PHE A 3 4.63 -7.45 -23.91
C PHE A 3 4.51 -6.19 -23.05
N VAL A 4 5.66 -5.64 -22.62
CA VAL A 4 5.76 -4.39 -21.87
C VAL A 4 6.35 -3.35 -22.78
N PHE A 5 5.68 -2.22 -22.93
CA PHE A 5 6.04 -1.15 -23.85
C PHE A 5 5.99 0.19 -23.11
N ASN A 6 6.81 1.15 -23.52
CA ASN A 6 6.67 2.51 -23.05
C ASN A 6 5.37 3.11 -23.62
N ALA A 7 4.64 3.91 -22.82
CA ALA A 7 3.42 4.58 -23.26
C ALA A 7 3.59 5.36 -24.58
N THR A 8 4.79 5.93 -24.82
CA THR A 8 5.14 6.65 -26.06
C THR A 8 5.08 5.80 -27.33
N GLU A 9 5.16 4.47 -27.21
CA GLU A 9 5.08 3.53 -28.33
C GLU A 9 3.63 3.19 -28.72
N PHE A 10 2.64 3.57 -27.90
CA PHE A 10 1.25 3.31 -28.19
C PHE A 10 0.69 4.31 -29.22
N PRO A 11 -0.26 3.87 -30.08
CA PRO A 11 -0.99 4.79 -30.95
C PRO A 11 -1.82 5.79 -30.13
N SER A 12 -2.30 6.85 -30.78
CA SER A 12 -3.18 7.85 -30.14
C SER A 12 -4.52 7.26 -29.70
N GLU A 13 -4.98 6.19 -30.35
CA GLU A 13 -6.22 5.48 -30.01
C GLU A 13 -6.07 3.97 -30.29
N ASP A 14 -6.53 3.13 -29.36
CA ASP A 14 -6.59 1.66 -29.54
C ASP A 14 -7.72 1.06 -28.69
N TYR A 15 -8.16 -0.14 -29.06
CA TYR A 15 -9.36 -0.80 -28.56
C TYR A 15 -9.04 -2.11 -27.84
N TYR A 16 -9.65 -2.32 -26.69
CA TYR A 16 -9.40 -3.48 -25.82
C TYR A 16 -10.72 -4.07 -25.31
N ASP A 17 -10.69 -5.31 -24.84
CA ASP A 17 -11.85 -5.90 -24.15
C ASP A 17 -11.96 -5.37 -22.72
N TYR A 18 -10.82 -5.26 -22.04
CA TYR A 18 -10.71 -4.64 -20.72
C TYR A 18 -9.46 -3.78 -20.62
N ILE A 19 -9.60 -2.68 -19.88
CA ILE A 19 -8.51 -1.77 -19.52
C ILE A 19 -8.37 -1.82 -18.01
N VAL A 20 -7.18 -2.15 -17.53
CA VAL A 20 -6.84 -2.18 -16.10
C VAL A 20 -5.95 -0.97 -15.81
N VAL A 21 -6.41 -0.10 -14.92
CA VAL A 21 -5.69 1.11 -14.49
C VAL A 21 -4.94 0.80 -13.21
N GLY A 22 -3.61 0.83 -13.28
CA GLY A 22 -2.69 0.49 -12.18
C GLY A 22 -2.13 -0.92 -12.30
N GLY A 23 -0.84 -1.02 -12.62
CA GLY A 23 -0.07 -2.27 -12.65
C GLY A 23 0.37 -2.73 -11.27
N GLY A 24 -0.53 -2.67 -10.29
CA GLY A 24 -0.21 -2.90 -8.88
C GLY A 24 -0.50 -4.32 -8.38
N THR A 25 -0.52 -4.47 -7.05
CA THR A 25 -0.67 -5.75 -6.36
C THR A 25 -1.92 -6.53 -6.76
N ALA A 26 -3.07 -5.87 -6.96
CA ALA A 26 -4.29 -6.51 -7.47
C ALA A 26 -4.42 -6.43 -9.01
N GLY A 27 -3.91 -5.35 -9.62
CA GLY A 27 -4.05 -5.10 -11.06
C GLY A 27 -3.28 -6.09 -11.93
N CYS A 28 -2.05 -6.45 -11.55
CA CYS A 28 -1.26 -7.44 -12.27
C CYS A 28 -1.93 -8.82 -12.37
N PRO A 29 -2.32 -9.48 -11.26
CA PRO A 29 -3.00 -10.78 -11.33
C PRO A 29 -4.37 -10.71 -12.00
N LEU A 30 -5.10 -9.60 -11.87
CA LEU A 30 -6.37 -9.37 -12.59
C LEU A 30 -6.15 -9.35 -14.10
N ALA A 31 -5.22 -8.52 -14.58
CA ALA A 31 -4.92 -8.38 -16.00
C ALA A 31 -4.39 -9.69 -16.60
N ALA A 32 -3.49 -10.38 -15.89
CA ALA A 32 -2.98 -11.67 -16.30
C ALA A 32 -4.12 -12.72 -16.42
N THR A 33 -5.03 -12.75 -15.45
CA THR A 33 -6.16 -13.70 -15.47
C THR A 33 -7.10 -13.40 -16.64
N LEU A 34 -7.50 -12.14 -16.85
CA LEU A 34 -8.39 -11.79 -17.97
C LEU A 34 -7.76 -12.02 -19.35
N SER A 35 -6.42 -11.93 -19.45
CA SER A 35 -5.70 -12.17 -20.70
C SER A 35 -5.85 -13.60 -21.23
N GLU A 36 -6.22 -14.57 -20.39
CA GLU A 36 -6.50 -15.94 -20.83
C GLU A 36 -7.56 -16.02 -21.94
N LYS A 37 -8.47 -15.04 -22.04
CA LYS A 37 -9.55 -15.03 -23.04
C LYS A 37 -9.76 -13.71 -23.79
N TYR A 38 -9.13 -12.62 -23.35
CA TYR A 38 -9.48 -11.27 -23.78
C TYR A 38 -8.24 -10.44 -24.12
N LYS A 39 -8.41 -9.43 -24.97
CA LYS A 39 -7.38 -8.42 -25.26
C LYS A 39 -7.33 -7.40 -24.14
N ILE A 40 -6.25 -7.36 -23.37
CA ILE A 40 -6.12 -6.53 -22.16
C ILE A 40 -5.09 -5.44 -22.36
N LEU A 41 -5.42 -4.22 -21.91
CA LEU A 41 -4.44 -3.15 -21.67
C LEU A 41 -4.26 -2.94 -20.17
N LEU A 42 -3.03 -3.07 -19.68
CA LEU A 42 -2.65 -2.67 -18.33
C LEU A 42 -1.87 -1.37 -18.40
N LEU A 43 -2.33 -0.33 -17.72
CA LEU A 43 -1.70 0.99 -17.68
C LEU A 43 -1.03 1.20 -16.32
N GLU A 44 0.28 1.41 -16.29
CA GLU A 44 1.05 1.71 -15.09
C GLU A 44 1.78 3.04 -15.26
N ARG A 45 1.68 3.91 -14.24
CA ARG A 45 2.28 5.25 -14.28
C ARG A 45 3.78 5.24 -14.03
N GLY A 46 4.29 4.25 -13.30
CA GLY A 46 5.71 4.06 -13.04
C GLY A 46 6.43 3.23 -14.11
N GLY A 47 7.73 3.03 -13.89
CA GLY A 47 8.59 2.22 -14.76
C GLY A 47 8.49 0.72 -14.49
N VAL A 48 9.54 -0.01 -14.89
CA VAL A 48 9.68 -1.45 -14.60
C VAL A 48 10.65 -1.70 -13.44
N PRO A 49 10.43 -2.76 -12.63
CA PRO A 49 11.34 -3.10 -11.53
C PRO A 49 12.66 -3.72 -12.01
N TYR A 50 12.64 -4.40 -13.17
CA TYR A 50 13.84 -5.02 -13.73
C TYR A 50 14.88 -3.96 -14.10
N GLY A 51 16.12 -4.16 -13.64
CA GLY A 51 17.21 -3.19 -13.81
C GLY A 51 17.41 -2.24 -12.63
N ARG A 52 16.61 -2.34 -11.57
CA ARG A 52 16.76 -1.60 -10.31
C ARG A 52 17.15 -2.54 -9.17
N PRO A 53 18.46 -2.67 -8.84
CA PRO A 53 18.92 -3.64 -7.86
C PRO A 53 18.26 -3.51 -6.48
N SER A 54 17.94 -2.29 -6.04
CA SER A 54 17.31 -2.04 -4.74
C SER A 54 15.93 -2.67 -4.58
N LEU A 55 15.20 -2.91 -5.68
CA LEU A 55 13.89 -3.57 -5.65
C LEU A 55 13.99 -5.10 -5.66
N MET A 56 15.19 -5.63 -5.90
CA MET A 56 15.42 -7.06 -6.09
C MET A 56 16.07 -7.71 -4.85
N THR A 57 16.39 -6.92 -3.82
CA THR A 57 17.03 -7.40 -2.59
C THR A 57 16.35 -6.80 -1.36
N GLN A 58 16.40 -7.54 -0.25
CA GLN A 58 15.84 -7.06 1.03
C GLN A 58 16.61 -5.84 1.57
N GLU A 59 17.92 -5.76 1.33
CA GLU A 59 18.78 -4.67 1.78
C GLU A 59 18.45 -3.36 1.05
N GLY A 60 17.84 -3.46 -0.13
CA GLY A 60 17.38 -2.32 -0.90
C GLY A 60 16.08 -1.69 -0.39
N PHE A 61 15.37 -2.34 0.56
CA PHE A 61 14.06 -1.89 1.05
C PHE A 61 14.05 -0.43 1.49
N LEU A 62 14.92 -0.03 2.41
CA LEU A 62 14.99 1.36 2.87
C LEU A 62 15.43 2.31 1.76
N THR A 63 16.41 1.92 0.96
CA THR A 63 16.91 2.71 -0.18
C THR A 63 15.79 3.03 -1.17
N SER A 64 14.92 2.06 -1.47
CA SER A 64 13.77 2.25 -2.36
C SER A 64 12.70 3.17 -1.79
N LEU A 65 12.51 3.18 -0.46
CA LEU A 65 11.55 4.06 0.21
C LEU A 65 12.04 5.50 0.37
N THR A 66 13.35 5.70 0.49
CA THR A 66 13.97 7.03 0.65
C THR A 66 14.50 7.61 -0.65
N ASP A 67 14.20 6.98 -1.79
CA ASP A 67 14.57 7.50 -3.11
C ASP A 67 13.85 8.84 -3.34
N ILE A 68 14.64 9.90 -3.51
CA ILE A 68 14.17 11.28 -3.64
C ILE A 68 13.87 11.68 -5.08
N ASP A 69 14.01 10.78 -6.06
CA ASP A 69 13.70 11.09 -7.45
C ASP A 69 12.18 11.28 -7.63
N ASP A 70 11.75 12.53 -7.77
CA ASP A 70 10.33 12.88 -7.88
C ASP A 70 9.63 12.31 -9.13
N PHE A 71 10.34 11.75 -10.12
CA PHE A 71 9.77 11.27 -11.37
C PHE A 71 9.91 9.76 -11.55
N GLU A 72 11.09 9.23 -11.30
CA GLU A 72 11.43 7.83 -11.53
C GLU A 72 11.44 7.01 -10.25
N SER A 73 11.38 7.59 -9.04
CA SER A 73 11.42 6.79 -7.82
C SER A 73 10.28 5.75 -7.78
N PRO A 74 10.58 4.51 -7.36
CA PRO A 74 9.60 3.44 -7.31
C PRO A 74 8.61 3.61 -6.15
N ALA A 75 8.97 4.42 -5.14
CA ALA A 75 8.13 4.81 -4.02
C ALA A 75 7.85 6.31 -4.11
N GLN A 76 6.57 6.68 -4.22
CA GLN A 76 6.16 8.07 -4.13
C GLN A 76 5.82 8.39 -2.66
N ALA A 77 6.66 9.21 -2.03
CA ALA A 77 6.43 9.69 -0.67
C ALA A 77 5.26 10.69 -0.60
N PHE A 78 4.57 10.71 0.54
CA PHE A 78 3.58 11.73 0.91
C PHE A 78 3.49 11.85 2.42
N THR A 79 2.98 12.97 2.92
CA THR A 79 2.71 13.16 4.35
C THR A 79 1.22 13.38 4.53
N SER A 80 0.61 12.65 5.45
CA SER A 80 -0.80 12.87 5.82
C SER A 80 -0.99 14.23 6.50
N GLU A 81 -2.23 14.75 6.53
CA GLU A 81 -2.56 15.96 7.30
C GLU A 81 -2.34 15.76 8.82
N ASP A 82 -2.24 14.51 9.28
CA ASP A 82 -1.84 14.14 10.63
C ASP A 82 -0.32 14.32 10.89
N GLY A 83 0.47 14.69 9.86
CA GLY A 83 1.91 14.87 9.95
C GLY A 83 2.73 13.58 9.84
N VAL A 84 2.09 12.43 9.62
CA VAL A 84 2.76 11.12 9.51
C VAL A 84 3.28 10.90 8.07
N PRO A 85 4.61 10.74 7.88
CA PRO A 85 5.20 10.41 6.57
C PRO A 85 4.80 9.00 6.10
N ASN A 86 4.58 8.86 4.80
CA ASN A 86 4.04 7.67 4.19
C ASN A 86 4.57 7.51 2.76
N ALA A 87 4.35 6.34 2.15
CA ALA A 87 4.81 6.04 0.80
C ALA A 87 3.81 5.14 0.05
N ARG A 88 3.77 5.28 -1.27
CA ARG A 88 2.99 4.41 -2.16
C ARG A 88 3.80 3.97 -3.37
N GLY A 89 3.54 2.76 -3.88
CA GLY A 89 4.19 2.28 -5.09
C GLY A 89 3.92 3.18 -6.31
N ARG A 90 4.95 3.33 -7.13
CA ARG A 90 4.92 3.99 -8.44
C ARG A 90 5.83 3.22 -9.41
N ILE A 91 5.46 1.98 -9.65
CA ILE A 91 6.23 1.04 -10.47
C ILE A 91 5.35 -0.14 -10.87
N LEU A 92 5.67 -0.83 -11.97
CA LEU A 92 5.03 -2.09 -12.30
C LEU A 92 5.28 -3.12 -11.18
N GLY A 93 4.19 -3.70 -10.66
CA GLY A 93 4.15 -4.45 -9.41
C GLY A 93 3.59 -3.66 -8.23
N GLY A 94 3.45 -2.34 -8.33
CA GLY A 94 2.87 -1.44 -7.32
C GLY A 94 3.59 -1.52 -5.97
N SER A 95 2.84 -1.34 -4.88
CA SER A 95 3.41 -1.38 -3.52
C SER A 95 4.02 -2.74 -3.15
N SER A 96 3.61 -3.84 -3.80
CA SER A 96 4.27 -5.14 -3.60
C SER A 96 5.70 -5.22 -4.14
N ALA A 97 6.13 -4.27 -4.98
CA ALA A 97 7.51 -4.19 -5.44
C ALA A 97 8.44 -3.44 -4.46
N ILE A 98 7.88 -2.68 -3.51
CA ILE A 98 8.65 -1.81 -2.58
C ILE A 98 8.42 -2.14 -1.10
N ASN A 99 7.65 -3.19 -0.79
CA ASN A 99 7.27 -3.50 0.58
C ASN A 99 8.28 -4.41 1.30
N ALA A 100 7.96 -4.77 2.54
CA ALA A 100 8.81 -5.61 3.37
C ALA A 100 8.72 -7.13 3.06
N GLY A 101 8.03 -7.54 1.99
CA GLY A 101 7.97 -8.93 1.51
C GLY A 101 7.20 -9.95 2.38
N PHE A 102 6.68 -9.54 3.55
CA PHE A 102 5.98 -10.44 4.46
C PHE A 102 4.64 -10.91 3.88
N TYR A 103 4.41 -12.23 3.89
CA TYR A 103 3.24 -12.86 3.28
C TYR A 103 2.40 -13.59 4.33
N SER A 104 1.13 -13.18 4.46
CA SER A 104 0.15 -13.82 5.35
C SER A 104 -1.21 -13.92 4.68
N ARG A 105 -1.90 -15.06 4.79
CA ARG A 105 -3.27 -15.21 4.31
C ARG A 105 -4.25 -14.43 5.20
N ALA A 106 -5.38 -14.04 4.61
CA ALA A 106 -6.51 -13.44 5.32
C ALA A 106 -7.08 -14.38 6.40
N ASP A 107 -7.89 -13.83 7.29
CA ASP A 107 -8.68 -14.63 8.24
C ASP A 107 -9.65 -15.56 7.51
N GLN A 108 -9.90 -16.73 8.09
CA GLN A 108 -10.89 -17.66 7.57
C GLN A 108 -12.32 -17.10 7.71
N ASP A 109 -12.53 -16.16 8.63
CA ASP A 109 -13.78 -15.41 8.77
C ASP A 109 -13.73 -14.02 8.11
N PHE A 110 -12.62 -13.68 7.42
CA PHE A 110 -12.55 -12.44 6.66
C PHE A 110 -13.53 -12.54 5.47
N ILE A 111 -14.23 -11.44 5.17
CA ILE A 111 -15.37 -11.23 4.22
C ILE A 111 -15.29 -12.02 2.90
N LEU A 112 -14.11 -12.49 2.51
CA LEU A 112 -13.84 -13.30 1.35
C LEU A 112 -14.30 -14.78 1.49
N VAL A 113 -14.49 -15.33 2.71
CA VAL A 113 -14.97 -16.72 2.89
C VAL A 113 -16.49 -16.84 2.89
N GLU A 114 -17.24 -15.83 3.34
CA GLU A 114 -18.69 -15.75 3.13
C GLU A 114 -19.06 -15.65 1.62
N ALA A 115 -18.07 -15.37 0.76
CA ALA A 115 -18.19 -15.36 -0.70
C ALA A 115 -17.72 -16.65 -1.42
N GLY A 116 -17.37 -17.72 -0.68
CA GLY A 116 -17.06 -19.04 -1.25
C GLY A 116 -15.76 -19.13 -2.07
N ILE A 117 -14.69 -18.49 -1.60
CA ILE A 117 -13.42 -18.32 -2.34
C ILE A 117 -12.43 -19.45 -2.02
N ASP A 118 -12.04 -20.23 -3.03
CA ASP A 118 -10.88 -21.14 -2.98
C ASP A 118 -9.63 -20.45 -3.59
N PRO A 119 -8.59 -20.18 -2.78
CA PRO A 119 -7.41 -19.43 -3.22
C PRO A 119 -6.40 -20.21 -4.08
N PHE A 120 -6.60 -21.51 -4.35
CA PHE A 120 -5.59 -22.33 -5.04
C PHE A 120 -6.13 -23.08 -6.26
N ASN A 121 -6.31 -22.36 -7.37
CA ASN A 121 -6.22 -22.96 -8.70
C ASN A 121 -5.00 -22.40 -9.43
N GLY A 122 -4.04 -23.31 -9.66
CA GLY A 122 -2.68 -23.08 -10.14
C GLY A 122 -2.55 -21.94 -11.15
N PHE A 123 -1.59 -21.06 -10.89
CA PHE A 123 -1.16 -20.02 -11.81
C PHE A 123 0.10 -20.52 -12.53
N SER A 124 0.05 -20.59 -13.86
CA SER A 124 1.26 -20.68 -14.69
C SER A 124 1.31 -19.49 -15.62
N LEU A 125 2.51 -18.93 -15.80
CA LEU A 125 2.80 -17.86 -16.77
C LEU A 125 2.65 -18.33 -18.22
N ASP A 126 2.48 -19.63 -18.46
CA ASP A 126 2.41 -20.24 -19.79
C ASP A 126 1.17 -19.82 -20.60
N HIS A 127 0.15 -19.20 -19.98
CA HIS A 127 -1.13 -18.84 -20.60
C HIS A 127 -1.38 -17.33 -20.78
N VAL A 128 -0.38 -16.47 -20.55
CA VAL A 128 -0.55 -15.02 -20.75
C VAL A 128 -0.46 -14.68 -22.24
N ILE A 129 -1.61 -14.63 -22.91
CA ILE A 129 -1.74 -14.30 -24.34
C ILE A 129 -2.58 -13.03 -24.46
N GLY A 130 -2.19 -12.07 -25.31
CA GLY A 130 -3.05 -10.91 -25.59
C GLY A 130 -3.09 -9.79 -24.53
N ILE A 131 -2.16 -9.76 -23.57
CA ILE A 131 -1.93 -8.60 -22.70
C ILE A 131 -0.92 -7.63 -23.35
N LYS A 132 -1.20 -6.32 -23.26
CA LYS A 132 -0.22 -5.25 -23.44
C LYS A 132 -0.09 -4.48 -22.13
N ILE A 133 1.13 -4.18 -21.72
CA ILE A 133 1.41 -3.37 -20.54
C ILE A 133 2.07 -2.07 -21.01
N ALA A 134 1.42 -0.94 -20.74
CA ALA A 134 2.01 0.38 -20.95
C ALA A 134 2.59 0.87 -19.62
N VAL A 135 3.91 1.03 -19.56
CA VAL A 135 4.58 1.69 -18.43
C VAL A 135 4.77 3.17 -18.75
N TYR A 136 4.91 3.99 -17.70
CA TYR A 136 4.91 5.44 -17.79
C TYR A 136 3.64 6.04 -18.44
N ALA A 137 2.50 5.37 -18.20
CA ALA A 137 1.18 5.79 -18.66
C ALA A 137 0.39 6.41 -17.49
N SER A 138 0.28 7.73 -17.46
CA SER A 138 -0.49 8.44 -16.43
C SER A 138 -1.96 8.54 -16.85
N VAL A 139 -2.83 7.71 -16.26
CA VAL A 139 -4.28 7.77 -16.53
C VAL A 139 -4.88 9.00 -15.86
N GLU A 140 -5.40 9.93 -16.66
CA GLU A 140 -5.91 11.21 -16.15
C GLU A 140 -7.43 11.22 -15.97
N ARG A 141 -8.18 10.49 -16.81
CA ARG A 141 -9.65 10.52 -16.81
C ARG A 141 -10.25 9.19 -17.25
N ILE A 142 -11.38 8.84 -16.64
CA ILE A 142 -12.32 7.83 -17.16
C ILE A 142 -13.34 8.55 -18.05
N LEU A 143 -13.56 8.03 -19.24
CA LEU A 143 -14.55 8.52 -20.19
C LEU A 143 -15.88 7.82 -19.93
N LEU A 144 -16.96 8.59 -19.78
CA LEU A 144 -18.31 8.06 -19.69
C LEU A 144 -19.13 8.41 -20.94
N ALA A 145 -20.04 7.51 -21.31
CA ALA A 145 -20.99 7.74 -22.38
C ALA A 145 -21.88 8.96 -22.07
N PRO A 146 -22.27 9.75 -23.09
CA PRO A 146 -23.20 10.86 -22.91
C PRO A 146 -24.57 10.35 -22.46
N ASN A 147 -25.20 11.07 -21.52
CA ASN A 147 -26.57 10.81 -21.13
C ASN A 147 -27.52 11.20 -22.27
N SER A 148 -28.29 10.24 -22.78
CA SER A 148 -29.48 10.56 -23.58
C SER A 148 -30.53 11.17 -22.67
N ALA A 149 -31.05 12.35 -23.02
CA ALA A 149 -32.14 13.03 -22.28
C ALA A 149 -33.43 12.19 -22.17
N TYR A 150 -33.50 11.05 -22.86
CA TYR A 150 -34.65 10.14 -22.93
C TYR A 150 -34.37 8.74 -22.37
N SER A 151 -33.18 8.46 -21.85
CA SER A 151 -32.82 7.12 -21.36
C SER A 151 -32.75 7.06 -19.84
N LEU A 152 -33.50 6.12 -19.25
CA LEU A 152 -33.37 5.69 -17.85
C LEU A 152 -32.16 4.75 -17.64
N SER A 153 -31.35 4.50 -18.68
CA SER A 153 -30.18 3.61 -18.60
C SER A 153 -29.08 4.22 -17.73
N LYS A 154 -28.39 3.36 -16.97
CA LYS A 154 -27.20 3.77 -16.19
C LYS A 154 -26.12 4.31 -17.13
N GLN A 155 -25.31 5.23 -16.61
CA GLN A 155 -24.19 5.79 -17.37
C GLN A 155 -23.11 4.71 -17.56
N ALA A 156 -22.47 4.60 -18.72
CA ALA A 156 -21.49 3.55 -19.00
C ALA A 156 -20.07 4.13 -19.11
N ALA A 157 -19.08 3.44 -18.52
CA ALA A 157 -17.67 3.73 -18.77
C ALA A 157 -17.25 3.21 -20.14
N ILE A 158 -16.65 4.10 -20.93
CA ILE A 158 -16.34 3.89 -22.34
C ILE A 158 -14.85 4.06 -22.66
N GLY A 159 -13.99 4.15 -21.66
CA GLY A 159 -12.56 4.21 -21.87
C GLY A 159 -11.84 5.11 -20.91
N VAL A 160 -10.57 5.38 -21.21
CA VAL A 160 -9.70 6.24 -20.42
C VAL A 160 -8.85 7.11 -21.33
N ILE A 161 -8.48 8.28 -20.81
CA ILE A 161 -7.42 9.11 -21.37
C ILE A 161 -6.19 8.92 -20.49
N PHE A 162 -5.06 8.60 -21.11
CA PHE A 162 -3.76 8.55 -20.44
C PHE A 162 -2.72 9.39 -21.17
N ARG A 163 -1.73 9.86 -20.41
CA ARG A 163 -0.67 10.72 -20.90
C ARG A 163 0.68 10.00 -20.82
N ASP A 164 1.47 10.11 -21.89
CA ASP A 164 2.83 9.55 -21.95
C ASP A 164 3.89 10.53 -21.38
N GLN A 165 5.15 10.10 -21.28
CA GLN A 165 6.25 10.93 -20.77
C GLN A 165 6.58 12.13 -21.68
N SER A 166 6.24 12.07 -22.97
CA SER A 166 6.38 13.20 -23.89
C SER A 166 5.24 14.22 -23.75
N GLY A 167 4.24 13.91 -22.91
CA GLY A 167 3.08 14.75 -22.65
C GLY A 167 1.95 14.57 -23.66
N ARG A 168 2.02 13.60 -24.56
CA ARG A 168 0.96 13.30 -25.54
C ARG A 168 -0.17 12.51 -24.87
N TYR A 169 -1.39 12.78 -25.32
CA TYR A 169 -2.59 12.07 -24.88
C TYR A 169 -2.88 10.88 -25.77
N HIS A 170 -3.32 9.80 -25.13
CA HIS A 170 -3.74 8.56 -25.74
C HIS A 170 -5.12 8.17 -25.21
N HIS A 171 -5.92 7.58 -26.08
CA HIS A 171 -7.26 7.10 -25.79
C HIS A 171 -7.25 5.57 -25.81
N ALA A 172 -7.62 4.95 -24.70
CA ALA A 172 -7.89 3.52 -24.66
C ALA A 172 -9.38 3.31 -24.47
N MET A 173 -10.01 2.65 -25.45
CA MET A 173 -11.46 2.47 -25.51
C MET A 173 -11.81 0.98 -25.40
N PRO A 174 -12.90 0.58 -24.73
CA PRO A 174 -13.49 -0.73 -24.92
C PRO A 174 -13.97 -0.88 -26.37
N TYR A 175 -13.93 -2.11 -26.91
CA TYR A 175 -14.32 -2.38 -28.30
C TYR A 175 -15.74 -1.89 -28.69
N LEU A 176 -16.62 -1.64 -27.72
CA LEU A 176 -18.04 -1.32 -27.93
C LEU A 176 -18.43 0.16 -27.74
N SER A 177 -17.48 1.10 -27.63
CA SER A 177 -17.81 2.50 -27.33
C SER A 177 -17.64 3.47 -28.50
N THR A 178 -18.66 4.28 -28.78
CA THR A 178 -18.56 5.53 -29.54
C THR A 178 -19.41 6.65 -28.92
N TRP A 179 -19.04 7.90 -29.23
CA TRP A 179 -19.74 9.19 -29.02
C TRP A 179 -19.41 10.00 -27.75
N GLY A 180 -19.24 11.32 -27.98
CA GLY A 180 -18.53 12.31 -27.17
C GLY A 180 -19.17 12.76 -25.86
N ILE A 181 -18.36 13.48 -25.06
CA ILE A 181 -18.38 13.51 -23.59
C ILE A 181 -18.91 14.83 -23.01
N VAL A 182 -19.73 14.75 -21.94
CA VAL A 182 -19.76 15.69 -20.79
C VAL A 182 -20.00 14.90 -19.47
N VAL A 183 -19.41 15.42 -18.38
CA VAL A 183 -19.20 15.00 -16.96
C VAL A 183 -20.17 14.00 -16.29
N ALA A 184 -19.65 13.27 -15.29
CA ALA A 184 -19.97 11.87 -14.98
C ALA A 184 -20.22 11.59 -13.48
N HIS A 185 -21.49 11.35 -13.11
CA HIS A 185 -22.00 10.73 -11.88
C HIS A 185 -21.44 11.17 -10.49
N HIS A 186 -22.28 11.77 -9.63
CA HIS A 186 -21.91 12.13 -8.25
C HIS A 186 -22.07 10.95 -7.28
N LEU A 187 -20.95 10.46 -6.73
CA LEU A 187 -20.92 9.47 -5.64
C LEU A 187 -20.33 10.13 -4.38
N PRO A 188 -21.14 10.44 -3.35
CA PRO A 188 -20.71 11.27 -2.22
C PRO A 188 -19.69 10.59 -1.30
N TYR A 189 -19.54 9.26 -1.40
CA TYR A 189 -18.64 8.47 -0.56
C TYR A 189 -17.28 8.19 -1.21
N VAL A 190 -17.04 8.62 -2.45
CA VAL A 190 -15.72 8.50 -3.08
C VAL A 190 -14.69 9.31 -2.28
N GLY A 191 -13.59 8.67 -1.92
CA GLY A 191 -12.55 9.24 -1.07
C GLY A 191 -12.93 9.33 0.40
N LYS A 192 -14.11 8.83 0.82
CA LYS A 192 -14.49 8.69 2.23
C LYS A 192 -14.18 7.28 2.71
N PHE A 193 -14.16 7.10 4.03
CA PHE A 193 -13.84 5.83 4.67
C PHE A 193 -12.42 5.36 4.31
N LEU A 194 -11.44 6.23 4.49
CA LEU A 194 -10.03 5.89 4.33
C LEU A 194 -9.43 5.55 5.69
N PHE A 195 -8.60 4.51 5.73
CA PHE A 195 -8.05 3.93 6.95
C PHE A 195 -6.54 3.75 6.80
N ASP A 196 -5.78 3.95 7.88
CA ASP A 196 -4.40 3.48 7.98
C ASP A 196 -4.14 2.91 9.36
N ASN A 197 -3.68 1.68 9.43
CA ASN A 197 -3.43 1.02 10.70
C ASN A 197 -2.25 1.71 11.40
N PRO A 198 -2.43 2.21 12.63
CA PRO A 198 -1.34 2.80 13.41
C PRO A 198 -0.26 1.76 13.69
N ARG A 199 0.99 2.20 13.60
CA ARG A 199 2.18 1.51 14.06
C ARG A 199 2.80 2.29 15.20
N ASN A 200 3.11 1.59 16.28
CA ASN A 200 3.90 2.11 17.39
C ASN A 200 5.03 1.13 17.70
N GLY A 201 6.11 1.58 18.31
CA GLY A 201 7.24 0.69 18.56
C GLY A 201 8.44 1.40 19.16
N ILE A 202 9.48 0.60 19.38
CA ILE A 202 10.77 1.03 19.88
C ILE A 202 11.89 0.47 19.01
N SER A 203 12.96 1.24 18.93
CA SER A 203 14.16 0.87 18.19
C SER A 203 15.32 0.80 19.19
N ILE A 204 16.03 -0.32 19.20
CA ILE A 204 17.20 -0.52 20.05
C ILE A 204 18.46 -0.67 19.21
N VAL A 205 19.56 -0.17 19.76
CA VAL A 205 20.91 -0.47 19.30
C VAL A 205 21.35 -1.72 20.05
N PRO A 206 21.64 -2.84 19.39
CA PRO A 206 22.15 -4.02 20.06
C PRO A 206 23.68 -3.94 20.23
N PRO A 207 24.26 -4.49 21.32
CA PRO A 207 25.71 -4.56 21.52
C PRO A 207 26.41 -5.47 20.51
N MET A 208 25.71 -6.51 20.05
CA MET A 208 26.13 -7.37 18.95
C MET A 208 25.11 -7.24 17.80
N PRO A 209 25.52 -6.72 16.64
CA PRO A 209 24.63 -6.53 15.50
C PRO A 209 23.99 -7.85 15.04
N PRO A 210 22.65 -7.99 15.08
CA PRO A 210 21.97 -9.09 14.41
C PRO A 210 22.09 -8.94 12.90
N GLU A 211 21.93 -10.05 12.18
CA GLU A 211 21.85 -10.02 10.72
C GLU A 211 20.70 -9.12 10.25
N HIS A 212 20.84 -8.54 9.05
CA HIS A 212 19.77 -7.79 8.43
C HIS A 212 18.59 -8.73 8.15
N SER A 213 17.40 -8.35 8.63
CA SER A 213 16.18 -9.11 8.41
C SER A 213 14.99 -8.17 8.37
N LEU A 214 14.18 -8.31 7.31
CA LEU A 214 12.82 -7.78 7.30
C LEU A 214 11.91 -8.64 8.19
N ILE A 215 10.62 -8.32 8.23
CA ILE A 215 9.65 -9.02 9.08
C ILE A 215 9.48 -10.45 8.59
N GLN A 216 9.74 -11.42 9.47
CA GLN A 216 9.57 -12.85 9.20
C GLN A 216 8.67 -13.56 10.23
N VAL A 217 8.65 -13.04 11.45
CA VAL A 217 7.89 -13.60 12.58
C VAL A 217 6.94 -12.53 13.10
N VAL A 218 5.71 -12.93 13.37
CA VAL A 218 4.68 -12.04 13.94
C VAL A 218 4.04 -12.69 15.17
N GLY A 219 3.97 -11.93 16.26
CA GLY A 219 3.22 -12.29 17.45
C GLY A 219 1.79 -11.78 17.33
N ILE A 220 0.82 -12.66 17.12
CA ILE A 220 -0.60 -12.29 17.06
C ILE A 220 -1.18 -12.38 18.47
N THR A 221 -1.63 -11.26 19.03
CA THR A 221 -2.18 -11.22 20.39
C THR A 221 -3.70 -11.34 20.40
N ASN A 222 -4.25 -11.86 21.50
CA ASN A 222 -5.70 -11.87 21.73
C ASN A 222 -6.29 -10.45 21.90
N SER A 223 -5.45 -9.44 22.15
CA SER A 223 -5.87 -8.04 22.25
C SER A 223 -6.02 -7.35 20.89
N GLY A 224 -5.78 -8.05 19.78
CA GLY A 224 -5.84 -7.49 18.43
C GLY A 224 -4.63 -6.62 18.08
N ALA A 225 -3.47 -6.89 18.68
CA ALA A 225 -2.19 -6.29 18.31
C ALA A 225 -1.33 -7.34 17.58
N TYR A 226 -0.61 -6.90 16.56
CA TYR A 226 0.34 -7.72 15.83
C TYR A 226 1.75 -7.20 16.10
N LEU A 227 2.55 -8.00 16.80
CA LEU A 227 3.92 -7.64 17.16
C LEU A 227 4.87 -8.13 16.08
N GLU A 228 5.62 -7.21 15.51
CA GLU A 228 6.58 -7.46 14.44
C GLU A 228 7.97 -6.99 14.87
N ALA A 229 9.01 -7.63 14.36
CA ALA A 229 10.37 -7.21 14.58
C ALA A 229 11.19 -7.26 13.29
N ALA A 230 12.11 -6.31 13.15
CA ALA A 230 13.03 -6.24 12.02
C ALA A 230 14.40 -5.74 12.50
N SER A 231 15.45 -6.13 11.78
CA SER A 231 16.82 -5.67 11.96
C SER A 231 17.27 -4.99 10.68
N ASN A 232 17.55 -3.68 10.76
CA ASN A 232 17.95 -2.89 9.61
C ASN A 232 19.24 -2.14 9.90
N VAL A 233 20.00 -1.86 8.84
CA VAL A 233 21.17 -0.98 8.91
C VAL A 233 20.73 0.43 8.48
N ILE A 234 20.79 1.38 9.40
CA ILE A 234 20.40 2.77 9.14
C ILE A 234 21.64 3.67 9.03
N PRO A 235 21.70 4.58 8.03
CA PRO A 235 22.72 5.60 7.98
C PRO A 235 22.43 6.69 9.00
N PHE A 236 23.36 6.95 9.90
CA PHE A 236 23.30 8.06 10.84
C PHE A 236 24.28 9.15 10.41
N ALA A 237 23.75 10.28 9.93
CA ALA A 237 24.56 11.47 9.66
C ALA A 237 24.63 12.32 10.93
N SER A 238 25.84 12.59 11.44
CA SER A 238 26.01 13.56 12.52
C SER A 238 25.59 14.94 12.02
N PRO A 239 24.87 15.75 12.83
CA PRO A 239 24.63 17.15 12.51
C PRO A 239 25.98 17.84 12.25
N ALA A 240 26.08 18.55 11.12
CA ALA A 240 27.28 19.28 10.74
C ALA A 240 27.41 20.57 11.57
N ASN A 241 27.62 20.47 12.88
CA ASN A 241 27.85 21.63 13.74
C ASN A 241 29.05 21.38 14.66
N SER A 242 30.24 21.52 14.10
CA SER A 242 31.49 21.69 14.85
C SER A 242 32.28 22.85 14.26
N VAL A 243 32.69 23.79 15.11
CA VAL A 243 33.55 24.94 14.73
C VAL A 243 34.92 24.47 14.19
N PHE A 244 35.30 23.21 14.45
CA PHE A 244 36.60 22.63 14.12
C PHE A 244 36.59 21.61 12.96
N ILE A 245 35.41 21.18 12.49
CA ILE A 245 35.29 20.16 11.43
C ILE A 245 34.51 20.75 10.26
N ARG A 246 35.21 21.06 9.17
CA ARG A 246 34.65 21.69 7.94
C ARG A 246 34.10 20.69 6.92
N THR A 247 34.17 19.39 7.20
CA THR A 247 33.68 18.34 6.30
C THR A 247 32.44 17.68 6.90
N SER A 248 31.38 17.50 6.11
CA SER A 248 30.28 16.64 6.50
C SER A 248 30.82 15.23 6.76
N PRO A 249 30.67 14.67 7.97
CA PRO A 249 31.16 13.32 8.24
C PRO A 249 30.42 12.32 7.35
N SER A 250 31.13 11.28 6.91
CA SER A 250 30.48 10.13 6.27
C SER A 250 29.45 9.55 7.23
N PRO A 251 28.27 9.11 6.74
CA PRO A 251 27.26 8.53 7.61
C PRO A 251 27.80 7.30 8.32
N VAL A 252 27.54 7.21 9.63
CA VAL A 252 27.84 6.02 10.43
C VAL A 252 26.69 5.06 10.25
N TYR A 253 26.96 3.85 9.78
CA TYR A 253 25.95 2.81 9.62
C TYR A 253 25.75 2.07 10.93
N LEU A 254 24.53 2.12 11.47
CA LEU A 254 24.18 1.48 12.72
C LEU A 254 23.15 0.38 12.47
N THR A 255 23.39 -0.81 13.03
CA THR A 255 22.36 -1.85 13.06
C THR A 255 21.37 -1.52 14.15
N VAL A 256 20.09 -1.47 13.80
CA VAL A 256 18.99 -1.16 14.70
C VAL A 256 17.95 -2.26 14.61
N ALA A 257 17.63 -2.84 15.77
CA ALA A 257 16.53 -3.77 15.90
C ALA A 257 15.28 -2.97 16.31
N THR A 258 14.23 -3.07 15.52
CA THR A 258 12.95 -2.40 15.80
C THR A 258 11.94 -3.45 16.23
N LEU A 259 11.30 -3.23 17.38
CA LEU A 259 10.11 -3.97 17.79
C LEU A 259 8.93 -3.02 17.63
N MET A 260 7.93 -3.45 16.87
CA MET A 260 6.77 -2.63 16.56
C MET A 260 5.49 -3.42 16.72
N GLU A 261 4.40 -2.70 16.92
CA GLU A 261 3.06 -3.23 16.90
C GLU A 261 2.24 -2.58 15.79
N LYS A 262 1.30 -3.36 15.25
CA LYS A 262 0.19 -2.89 14.42
C LYS A 262 -1.11 -3.19 15.16
N ILE A 263 -2.02 -2.23 15.23
CA ILE A 263 -3.35 -2.45 15.83
C ILE A 263 -4.42 -2.75 14.76
N VAL A 264 -5.38 -3.62 15.11
CA VAL A 264 -6.63 -3.82 14.35
C VAL A 264 -7.52 -2.58 14.46
N GLY A 265 -8.36 -2.32 13.45
CA GLY A 265 -9.02 -1.02 13.32
C GLY A 265 -8.07 0.00 12.69
N PRO A 266 -8.60 1.08 12.12
CA PRO A 266 -8.97 2.22 12.97
C PRO A 266 -10.31 2.85 12.56
N VAL A 267 -10.70 3.92 13.24
CA VAL A 267 -11.77 4.78 12.72
C VAL A 267 -11.33 5.48 11.44
N SER A 268 -12.26 5.56 10.50
CA SER A 268 -12.01 6.06 9.15
C SER A 268 -11.92 7.59 9.09
N SER A 269 -11.14 8.08 8.14
CA SER A 269 -11.17 9.47 7.68
C SER A 269 -11.38 9.50 6.15
N GLY A 270 -10.68 10.36 5.41
CA GLY A 270 -10.89 10.53 3.99
C GLY A 270 -9.74 11.19 3.23
N LEU A 271 -9.97 11.31 1.92
CA LEU A 271 -9.06 11.81 0.92
C LEU A 271 -9.77 12.86 0.07
N ARG A 272 -9.02 13.87 -0.36
CA ARG A 272 -9.48 14.90 -1.30
C ARG A 272 -8.38 15.25 -2.29
N LEU A 273 -8.77 15.77 -3.44
CA LEU A 273 -7.81 16.23 -4.45
C LEU A 273 -7.04 17.44 -3.94
N ALA A 274 -5.71 17.42 -4.11
CA ALA A 274 -4.85 18.58 -3.95
C ALA A 274 -4.80 19.42 -5.23
N SER A 275 -4.91 18.73 -6.38
CA SER A 275 -4.76 19.26 -7.72
C SER A 275 -5.60 18.44 -8.69
N THR A 276 -5.91 19.02 -9.86
CA THR A 276 -6.45 18.28 -11.01
C THR A 276 -5.38 17.51 -11.78
N ASP A 277 -4.09 17.74 -11.49
CA ASP A 277 -2.97 16.95 -12.01
C ASP A 277 -2.83 15.65 -11.21
N VAL A 278 -3.10 14.51 -11.86
CA VAL A 278 -3.13 13.18 -11.23
C VAL A 278 -1.74 12.69 -10.77
N ARG A 279 -0.67 13.34 -11.23
CA ARG A 279 0.71 12.99 -10.87
C ARG A 279 1.04 13.44 -9.45
N LEU A 280 0.36 14.48 -8.97
CA LEU A 280 0.50 15.00 -7.62
C LEU A 280 -0.26 14.14 -6.63
N ASN A 281 0.27 14.00 -5.41
CA ASN A 281 -0.42 13.26 -4.36
C ASN A 281 -1.73 13.98 -3.98
N PRO A 282 -2.80 13.23 -3.72
CA PRO A 282 -3.98 13.80 -3.08
C PRO A 282 -3.66 14.18 -1.63
N ILE A 283 -4.52 14.99 -1.02
CA ILE A 283 -4.45 15.30 0.40
C ILE A 283 -5.18 14.18 1.15
N VAL A 284 -4.50 13.63 2.15
CA VAL A 284 -4.93 12.44 2.89
C VAL A 284 -4.92 12.74 4.38
N GLN A 285 -6.00 12.38 5.06
CA GLN A 285 -6.10 12.42 6.50
C GLN A 285 -6.57 11.04 7.00
N PHE A 286 -6.00 10.57 8.09
CA PHE A 286 -6.35 9.29 8.72
C PHE A 286 -6.95 9.47 10.12
N ASN A 287 -6.70 10.60 10.80
CA ASN A 287 -7.15 10.87 12.18
C ASN A 287 -6.64 9.82 13.16
N TYR A 288 -5.33 9.55 13.13
CA TYR A 288 -4.68 8.60 14.04
C TYR A 288 -5.10 8.88 15.49
N PHE A 289 -5.56 7.85 16.18
CA PHE A 289 -5.94 7.91 17.59
C PHE A 289 -7.05 8.92 17.94
N SER A 290 -7.86 9.33 16.96
CA SER A 290 -9.11 10.07 17.22
C SER A 290 -10.16 9.23 17.96
N ASN A 291 -10.07 7.90 17.86
CA ASN A 291 -10.92 6.96 18.61
C ASN A 291 -10.16 6.42 19.83
N THR A 292 -10.79 6.51 21.01
CA THR A 292 -10.19 6.03 22.27
C THR A 292 -9.95 4.53 22.27
N GLY A 293 -10.79 3.74 21.59
CA GLY A 293 -10.57 2.29 21.46
C GLY A 293 -9.34 1.93 20.65
N ASP A 294 -8.94 2.75 19.67
CA ASP A 294 -7.68 2.58 18.94
C ASP A 294 -6.49 2.88 19.86
N VAL A 295 -6.59 3.91 20.71
CA VAL A 295 -5.57 4.25 21.72
C VAL A 295 -5.41 3.12 22.73
N GLU A 296 -6.52 2.56 23.24
CA GLU A 296 -6.50 1.44 24.19
C GLU A 296 -5.83 0.20 23.60
N ARG A 297 -6.06 -0.10 22.31
CA ARG A 297 -5.36 -1.20 21.63
C ARG A 297 -3.87 -0.94 21.53
N CYS A 298 -3.45 0.29 21.21
CA CYS A 298 -2.03 0.66 21.17
C CYS A 298 -1.37 0.52 22.55
N VAL A 299 -2.02 1.01 23.62
CA VAL A 299 -1.51 0.86 24.99
C VAL A 299 -1.34 -0.63 25.35
N ASN A 300 -2.30 -1.47 24.98
CA ASN A 300 -2.23 -2.89 25.27
C ASN A 300 -1.12 -3.62 24.52
N GLY A 301 -0.89 -3.31 23.23
CA GLY A 301 0.16 -3.98 22.48
C GLY A 301 1.56 -3.39 22.73
N THR A 302 1.71 -2.09 23.03
CA THR A 302 2.97 -1.52 23.54
C THR A 302 3.38 -2.13 24.89
N ARG A 303 2.42 -2.41 25.79
CA ARG A 303 2.69 -3.23 27.01
C ARG A 303 3.18 -4.64 26.67
N LYS A 304 2.68 -5.24 25.58
CA LYS A 304 3.20 -6.53 25.13
C LYS A 304 4.61 -6.44 24.56
N ILE A 305 5.00 -5.32 23.92
CA ILE A 305 6.40 -5.06 23.57
C ILE A 305 7.26 -5.05 24.84
N ALA A 306 6.81 -4.41 25.91
CA ALA A 306 7.54 -4.43 27.17
C ALA A 306 7.68 -5.83 27.78
N ASP A 307 6.61 -6.64 27.74
CA ASP A 307 6.68 -8.04 28.15
C ASP A 307 7.76 -8.80 27.37
N VAL A 308 7.89 -8.56 26.05
CA VAL A 308 8.96 -9.14 25.21
C VAL A 308 10.33 -8.65 25.67
N LEU A 309 10.51 -7.36 25.95
CA LEU A 309 11.77 -6.78 26.41
C LEU A 309 12.25 -7.33 27.76
N ARG A 310 11.34 -7.80 28.62
CA ARG A 310 11.66 -8.45 29.91
C ARG A 310 12.01 -9.92 29.80
N THR A 311 11.84 -10.53 28.63
CA THR A 311 12.17 -11.95 28.47
C THR A 311 13.66 -12.19 28.62
N ARG A 312 14.03 -13.39 29.09
CA ARG A 312 15.43 -13.83 29.18
C ARG A 312 16.17 -13.71 27.84
N THR A 313 15.46 -13.92 26.72
CA THR A 313 16.03 -13.83 25.37
C THR A 313 16.53 -12.42 25.05
N MET A 314 15.87 -11.38 25.57
CA MET A 314 16.24 -10.00 25.29
C MET A 314 17.44 -9.49 26.11
N GLU A 315 17.87 -10.23 27.13
CA GLU A 315 19.04 -9.87 27.94
C GLU A 315 20.34 -9.75 27.13
N ILE A 316 20.48 -10.48 26.02
CA ILE A 316 21.66 -10.42 25.16
C ILE A 316 21.79 -9.10 24.40
N PHE A 317 20.71 -8.33 24.31
CA PHE A 317 20.67 -7.05 23.60
C PHE A 317 20.87 -5.84 24.52
N LYS A 318 21.16 -6.06 25.81
CA LYS A 318 21.42 -5.02 26.79
C LYS A 318 22.92 -4.73 26.92
N PHE A 319 23.26 -3.48 27.21
CA PHE A 319 24.62 -3.05 27.54
C PHE A 319 24.83 -3.06 29.05
N ASP A 320 26.05 -3.40 29.47
CA ASP A 320 26.49 -3.20 30.85
C ASP A 320 26.56 -1.69 31.16
N GLN A 321 25.99 -1.34 32.32
CA GLN A 321 25.99 0.02 32.83
C GLN A 321 27.18 0.26 33.75
N TRP A 322 27.65 1.50 33.79
CA TRP A 322 28.84 1.88 34.57
C TRP A 322 28.69 1.59 36.07
N PHE A 323 27.49 1.74 36.62
CA PHE A 323 27.19 1.52 38.03
C PHE A 323 26.57 0.15 38.32
N GLY A 324 26.71 -0.80 37.39
CA GLY A 324 26.10 -2.12 37.48
C GLY A 324 24.68 -2.17 36.90
N GLY A 325 24.24 -3.38 36.57
CA GLY A 325 23.00 -3.61 35.83
C GLY A 325 23.18 -3.56 34.32
N ARG A 326 22.14 -3.93 33.59
CA ARG A 326 22.13 -3.95 32.13
C ARG A 326 20.86 -3.29 31.60
N ASP A 327 21.00 -2.48 30.56
CA ASP A 327 19.86 -1.80 29.94
C ASP A 327 20.01 -1.69 28.42
N PHE A 328 18.90 -1.48 27.72
CA PHE A 328 18.88 -1.23 26.29
C PHE A 328 19.38 0.19 25.98
N ARG A 329 19.91 0.37 24.77
CA ARG A 329 20.14 1.70 24.20
C ARG A 329 19.13 1.92 23.09
N TYR A 330 18.38 3.02 23.16
CA TYR A 330 17.29 3.30 22.22
C TYR A 330 17.70 4.30 21.14
N VAL A 331 17.09 4.16 19.96
CA VAL A 331 17.05 5.18 18.91
C VAL A 331 15.65 5.78 18.89
N GLY A 332 15.52 7.04 19.28
CA GLY A 332 14.22 7.67 19.47
C GLY A 332 13.63 7.40 20.87
N PRO A 333 12.31 7.60 21.04
CA PRO A 333 11.64 7.42 22.33
C PRO A 333 11.73 5.99 22.87
N ALA A 334 12.03 5.84 24.16
CA ALA A 334 11.91 4.59 24.88
C ALA A 334 10.49 4.44 25.45
N LEU A 335 10.11 3.21 25.83
CA LEU A 335 8.86 2.98 26.55
C LEU A 335 8.86 3.75 27.89
N PRO A 336 7.68 4.20 28.38
CA PRO A 336 7.55 4.79 29.70
C PRO A 336 8.10 3.88 30.80
N VAL A 337 8.76 4.48 31.80
CA VAL A 337 9.35 3.74 32.94
C VAL A 337 8.26 3.04 33.77
N ASP A 338 7.13 3.72 33.98
CA ASP A 338 5.95 3.15 34.61
C ASP A 338 4.90 2.80 33.56
N GLU A 339 4.99 1.58 33.04
CA GLU A 339 4.07 1.06 32.04
C GLU A 339 2.67 0.76 32.60
N SER A 340 2.51 0.75 33.93
CA SER A 340 1.21 0.59 34.58
C SER A 340 0.39 1.89 34.52
N ASN A 341 1.05 3.02 34.30
CA ASN A 341 0.41 4.31 34.12
C ASN A 341 -0.16 4.45 32.71
N ASP A 342 -1.48 4.29 32.59
CA ASP A 342 -2.18 4.42 31.32
C ASP A 342 -1.91 5.76 30.61
N GLU A 343 -1.81 6.87 31.34
CA GLU A 343 -1.68 8.20 30.73
C GLU A 343 -0.33 8.35 30.02
N LEU A 344 0.76 7.90 30.66
CA LEU A 344 2.08 7.90 30.03
C LEU A 344 2.13 6.98 28.80
N MET A 345 1.44 5.85 28.85
CA MET A 345 1.34 4.93 27.71
C MET A 345 0.53 5.54 26.56
N ARG A 346 -0.57 6.25 26.85
CA ARG A 346 -1.35 6.97 25.82
C ARG A 346 -0.53 8.07 25.17
N GLU A 347 0.19 8.87 25.96
CA GLU A 347 1.08 9.90 25.46
C GLU A 347 2.16 9.30 24.55
N PHE A 348 2.77 8.19 24.97
CA PHE A 348 3.73 7.45 24.14
C PHE A 348 3.11 7.01 22.80
N CYS A 349 1.89 6.46 22.82
CA CYS A 349 1.16 6.09 21.60
C CYS A 349 0.99 7.28 20.65
N HIS A 350 0.52 8.42 21.15
CA HIS A 350 0.35 9.63 20.32
C HIS A 350 1.67 10.19 19.77
N GLN A 351 2.73 10.21 20.58
CA GLN A 351 4.01 10.78 20.19
C GLN A 351 4.78 9.92 19.19
N THR A 352 4.59 8.60 19.24
CA THR A 352 5.37 7.64 18.43
C THR A 352 4.59 7.06 17.26
N VAL A 353 3.35 7.50 17.05
CA VAL A 353 2.50 6.97 15.99
C VAL A 353 3.15 7.12 14.63
N ASN A 354 3.08 6.05 13.86
CA ASN A 354 3.52 6.03 12.47
C ASN A 354 2.57 5.16 11.65
N THR A 355 2.76 5.16 10.34
CA THR A 355 2.06 4.22 9.46
C THR A 355 2.74 2.84 9.50
N ILE A 356 1.96 1.77 9.39
CA ILE A 356 2.47 0.42 9.03
C ILE A 356 2.46 0.21 7.50
N TRP A 357 2.14 1.25 6.73
CA TRP A 357 1.96 1.24 5.27
C TRP A 357 0.85 0.32 4.76
N HIS A 358 -0.15 0.03 5.60
CA HIS A 358 -1.29 -0.84 5.27
C HIS A 358 -2.61 -0.05 5.10
N TYR A 359 -2.54 1.18 4.59
CA TYR A 359 -3.72 2.01 4.34
C TYR A 359 -4.63 1.41 3.26
N HIS A 360 -5.94 1.61 3.43
CA HIS A 360 -7.00 1.01 2.64
C HIS A 360 -8.28 1.86 2.71
N GLY A 361 -9.30 1.50 1.94
CA GLY A 361 -10.55 2.24 1.88
C GLY A 361 -10.58 3.38 0.85
N GLY A 362 -11.59 4.25 0.91
CA GLY A 362 -11.81 5.31 -0.08
C GLY A 362 -12.77 4.94 -1.22
N CYS A 363 -13.01 3.64 -1.47
CA CYS A 363 -13.92 3.14 -2.48
C CYS A 363 -14.71 1.91 -1.99
N VAL A 364 -15.22 2.00 -0.75
CA VAL A 364 -15.67 0.81 -0.01
C VAL A 364 -16.95 0.16 -0.57
N VAL A 365 -17.03 -1.16 -0.42
CA VAL A 365 -18.20 -1.97 -0.79
C VAL A 365 -19.45 -1.48 -0.04
N GLY A 366 -20.58 -1.44 -0.75
CA GLY A 366 -21.87 -0.96 -0.23
C GLY A 366 -22.00 0.57 -0.16
N LYS A 367 -20.94 1.32 -0.46
CA LYS A 367 -20.96 2.81 -0.51
C LYS A 367 -20.60 3.35 -1.88
N VAL A 368 -19.56 2.81 -2.51
CA VAL A 368 -19.08 3.24 -3.84
C VAL A 368 -19.20 2.11 -4.86
N VAL A 369 -18.94 0.88 -4.44
CA VAL A 369 -19.08 -0.33 -5.27
C VAL A 369 -20.09 -1.30 -4.69
N ASP A 370 -20.70 -2.13 -5.54
CA ASP A 370 -21.57 -3.24 -5.12
C ASP A 370 -20.76 -4.46 -4.64
N GLN A 371 -21.44 -5.55 -4.25
CA GLN A 371 -20.81 -6.80 -3.80
C GLN A 371 -19.99 -7.50 -4.90
N ASN A 372 -20.24 -7.17 -6.17
CA ASN A 372 -19.47 -7.66 -7.31
C ASN A 372 -18.38 -6.65 -7.73
N LEU A 373 -18.11 -5.67 -6.87
CA LEU A 373 -17.13 -4.61 -7.05
C LEU A 373 -17.40 -3.69 -8.26
N ARG A 374 -18.65 -3.64 -8.73
CA ARG A 374 -19.09 -2.70 -9.79
C ARG A 374 -19.38 -1.35 -9.18
N VAL A 375 -18.94 -0.28 -9.83
CA VAL A 375 -19.22 1.09 -9.37
C VAL A 375 -20.72 1.37 -9.44
N LEU A 376 -21.27 1.85 -8.34
CA LEU A 376 -22.70 2.11 -8.23
C LEU A 376 -23.12 3.17 -9.26
N GLY A 377 -24.17 2.86 -10.02
CA GLY A 377 -24.72 3.76 -11.04
C GLY A 377 -23.90 3.87 -12.34
N ILE A 378 -22.75 3.19 -12.45
CA ILE A 378 -21.92 3.18 -13.65
C ILE A 378 -21.73 1.75 -14.18
N GLU A 379 -22.15 1.52 -15.42
CA GLU A 379 -21.92 0.26 -16.13
C GLU A 379 -20.50 0.19 -16.71
N GLY A 380 -19.96 -1.03 -16.83
CA GLY A 380 -18.62 -1.23 -17.40
C GLY A 380 -17.45 -0.78 -16.51
N LEU A 381 -17.70 -0.37 -15.26
CA LEU A 381 -16.67 0.09 -14.33
C LEU A 381 -16.64 -0.72 -13.03
N ARG A 382 -15.45 -1.18 -12.63
CA ARG A 382 -15.18 -1.87 -11.36
C ARG A 382 -13.96 -1.29 -10.65
N VAL A 383 -13.86 -1.52 -9.34
CA VAL A 383 -12.66 -1.19 -8.55
C VAL A 383 -12.17 -2.44 -7.83
N VAL A 384 -10.90 -2.80 -8.05
CA VAL A 384 -10.30 -4.05 -7.56
C VAL A 384 -8.91 -3.77 -6.99
N ASP A 385 -8.86 -3.25 -5.77
CA ASP A 385 -7.63 -3.01 -5.01
C ASP A 385 -7.93 -2.84 -3.51
N GLY A 386 -6.98 -2.34 -2.73
CA GLY A 386 -7.13 -2.10 -1.29
C GLY A 386 -8.20 -1.09 -0.91
N SER A 387 -8.69 -0.27 -1.86
CA SER A 387 -9.64 0.79 -1.57
C SER A 387 -11.06 0.30 -1.25
N ILE A 388 -11.35 -0.96 -1.54
CA ILE A 388 -12.68 -1.56 -1.33
C ILE A 388 -12.91 -2.07 0.10
N PHE A 389 -11.84 -2.20 0.90
CA PHE A 389 -11.90 -2.72 2.26
C PHE A 389 -12.13 -1.62 3.30
N THR A 390 -12.86 -1.96 4.35
CA THR A 390 -13.00 -1.15 5.58
C THR A 390 -12.13 -1.63 6.73
N VAL A 391 -11.56 -2.83 6.60
CA VAL A 391 -10.72 -3.46 7.62
C VAL A 391 -9.54 -4.15 6.95
N SER A 392 -8.37 -4.04 7.56
CA SER A 392 -7.15 -4.73 7.10
C SER A 392 -7.28 -6.25 7.32
N PRO A 393 -6.95 -7.09 6.34
CA PRO A 393 -7.16 -8.55 6.35
C PRO A 393 -6.20 -9.35 7.26
N ARG A 394 -5.82 -8.84 8.44
CA ARG A 394 -4.81 -9.33 9.44
C ARG A 394 -3.49 -8.55 9.44
N THR A 395 -2.35 -9.23 9.57
CA THR A 395 -0.99 -8.70 9.74
C THR A 395 -0.55 -7.93 8.51
N ASN A 396 -0.60 -8.56 7.33
CA ASN A 396 -0.18 -7.95 6.06
C ASN A 396 -1.21 -8.21 4.94
N PRO A 397 -1.61 -7.17 4.18
CA PRO A 397 -2.66 -7.26 3.18
C PRO A 397 -2.22 -7.77 1.80
N GLN A 398 -0.93 -7.87 1.50
CA GLN A 398 -0.44 -8.12 0.14
C GLN A 398 -1.03 -9.40 -0.46
N ALA A 399 -1.01 -10.51 0.28
CA ALA A 399 -1.51 -11.80 -0.20
C ALA A 399 -2.99 -11.72 -0.58
N THR A 400 -3.77 -11.02 0.23
CA THR A 400 -5.20 -10.80 0.03
C THR A 400 -5.45 -10.00 -1.24
N LEU A 401 -4.67 -8.94 -1.48
CA LEU A 401 -4.78 -8.12 -2.70
C LEU A 401 -4.34 -8.87 -3.96
N LEU A 402 -3.27 -9.68 -3.88
CA LEU A 402 -2.85 -10.56 -4.97
C LEU A 402 -3.97 -11.55 -5.33
N MET A 403 -4.55 -12.19 -4.32
CA MET A 403 -5.64 -13.14 -4.50
C MET A 403 -6.89 -12.46 -5.06
N LEU A 404 -7.26 -11.29 -4.53
CA LEU A 404 -8.44 -10.52 -4.96
C LEU A 404 -8.41 -10.25 -6.47
N GLY A 405 -7.27 -9.79 -7.00
CA GLY A 405 -7.14 -9.52 -8.43
C GLY A 405 -7.42 -10.74 -9.30
N ARG A 406 -6.80 -11.88 -8.97
CA ARG A 406 -7.04 -13.14 -9.69
C ARG A 406 -8.48 -13.63 -9.53
N TYR A 407 -9.02 -13.60 -8.31
CA TYR A 407 -10.36 -14.06 -8.02
C TYR A 407 -11.41 -13.31 -8.85
N VAL A 408 -11.36 -11.98 -8.87
CA VAL A 408 -12.30 -11.16 -9.64
C VAL A 408 -12.15 -11.44 -11.14
N GLY A 409 -10.92 -11.60 -11.64
CA GLY A 409 -10.67 -12.03 -13.02
C GLY A 409 -11.36 -13.36 -13.34
N MET A 410 -11.26 -14.35 -12.46
CA MET A 410 -11.93 -15.65 -12.63
C MET A 410 -13.46 -15.54 -12.60
N VAL A 411 -14.02 -14.72 -11.71
CA VAL A 411 -15.47 -14.45 -11.66
C VAL A 411 -15.93 -13.82 -12.98
N MET A 412 -15.23 -12.79 -13.46
CA MET A 412 -15.55 -12.11 -14.71
C MET A 412 -15.46 -13.04 -15.93
N LEU A 413 -14.47 -13.95 -15.95
CA LEU A 413 -14.35 -14.98 -16.97
C LEU A 413 -15.52 -15.95 -16.96
N ARG A 414 -16.16 -16.22 -15.80
CA ARG A 414 -17.32 -17.12 -15.67
C ARG A 414 -18.65 -16.43 -15.96
N GLU A 415 -18.81 -15.17 -15.55
CA GLU A 415 -20.04 -14.39 -15.74
C GLU A 415 -20.45 -14.28 -17.21
N LYS A 416 -19.49 -14.19 -18.15
CA LYS A 416 -19.78 -14.12 -19.60
C LYS A 416 -20.21 -15.45 -20.26
N PHE A 417 -20.24 -16.57 -19.52
CA PHE A 417 -20.76 -17.86 -20.00
C PHE A 417 -22.19 -18.16 -19.53
N ARG A 418 -22.82 -17.24 -18.81
CA ARG A 418 -24.24 -17.25 -18.46
C ARG A 418 -24.93 -16.09 -19.17
#